data_AF-A0A4W5PKL9-F1
#
_entry.id   AF-A0A4W5PKL9-F1
#
_cell.length_a   1.000
_cell.length_b   1.000
_cell.length_c   1.000
_cell.angle_alpha   90.00
_cell.angle_beta   90.00
_cell.angle_gamma   90.00
#
_symmetry.space_group_name_H-M   'P 1'
#
loop_
_entity.id
_entity.type
_entity.pdbx_description
1 polymer ?
#
loop_
_entity_poly.entity_id
_entity_poly.type
_entity_poly.pdbx_seq_one_letter_code
_entity_poly.pdbx_strand_id
1 'polypeptide(L)'
;MMSSGVLMVLLFFKHVTADSSGVTVANSIQFSCGGTQCPVGQDCISVGGTLRCADPCQNYIALNDEWRATNNNNNNQINGGLHCDQSINFQGWYRLFLGHTSVQMPERCVEVNMCGTHAPMWLTKPHPQLSDSVVQRGVCGSWSGDCCLFKQTPIHVKACYGNYYVYKFVPAVNCHLAYCADVNTKVCSTCRDDETCMSEDKITWRCERKGEGYEKHILRLSD
;
A
#
# COMPACT_ATOMS: atom_id res chain seq x y z
N MET A 1 10.26 56.08 -38.85
CA MET A 1 9.01 55.49 -38.29
C MET A 1 9.06 53.99 -38.53
N MET A 2 8.68 53.22 -37.51
CA MET A 2 9.06 51.83 -37.25
C MET A 2 8.16 50.77 -37.95
N SER A 3 8.62 49.50 -37.88
CA SER A 3 7.87 48.21 -37.84
C SER A 3 8.00 47.33 -39.10
N SER A 4 8.76 46.21 -39.09
CA SER A 4 8.43 44.84 -38.57
C SER A 4 7.11 44.29 -39.12
N GLY A 5 7.10 43.25 -39.98
CA GLY A 5 7.18 41.80 -39.63
C GLY A 5 5.75 41.21 -39.68
N VAL A 6 5.38 39.97 -40.02
CA VAL A 6 6.01 38.65 -40.21
C VAL A 6 5.05 37.81 -41.09
N LEU A 7 5.63 36.85 -41.82
CA LEU A 7 5.01 35.84 -42.70
C LEU A 7 4.17 34.81 -41.91
N MET A 8 2.87 34.65 -42.25
CA MET A 8 2.00 33.61 -41.69
C MET A 8 2.02 32.37 -42.59
N VAL A 9 2.70 31.32 -42.16
CA VAL A 9 2.74 30.00 -42.83
C VAL A 9 1.53 29.18 -42.40
N LEU A 10 0.76 28.71 -43.38
CA LEU A 10 -0.35 27.77 -43.23
C LEU A 10 0.17 26.39 -42.78
N LEU A 11 -0.31 25.90 -41.63
CA LEU A 11 -0.12 24.50 -41.22
C LEU A 11 -1.40 23.69 -41.45
N PHE A 12 -1.27 22.67 -42.29
CA PHE A 12 -2.25 21.60 -42.45
C PHE A 12 -2.25 20.70 -41.22
N PHE A 13 -3.30 20.73 -40.41
CA PHE A 13 -3.57 19.64 -39.45
C PHE A 13 -4.46 18.58 -40.12
N LYS A 14 -3.88 17.41 -40.36
CA LYS A 14 -4.62 16.20 -40.72
C LYS A 14 -5.54 15.80 -39.58
N HIS A 15 -6.74 15.36 -39.94
CA HIS A 15 -7.85 15.03 -39.06
C HIS A 15 -7.49 14.01 -37.98
N VAL A 16 -7.81 14.33 -36.73
CA VAL A 16 -7.95 13.36 -35.63
C VAL A 16 -9.40 12.90 -35.65
N THR A 17 -9.64 11.62 -35.93
CA THR A 17 -10.95 11.00 -35.72
C THR A 17 -11.10 10.72 -34.22
N ALA A 18 -12.00 11.43 -33.57
CA ALA A 18 -12.40 11.19 -32.19
C ALA A 18 -13.25 9.90 -32.12
N ASP A 19 -12.81 8.92 -31.34
CA ASP A 19 -13.69 7.84 -30.87
C ASP A 19 -14.50 8.37 -29.67
N SER A 20 -15.78 8.02 -29.64
CA SER A 20 -16.86 8.71 -28.91
C SER A 20 -17.05 8.30 -27.44
N SER A 21 -16.03 7.74 -26.81
CA SER A 21 -16.04 7.44 -25.37
C SER A 21 -14.97 8.26 -24.66
N GLY A 22 -15.34 9.48 -24.24
CA GLY A 22 -14.52 10.40 -23.46
C GLY A 22 -14.17 9.89 -22.05
N VAL A 23 -13.52 8.74 -21.96
CA VAL A 23 -12.89 8.22 -20.76
C VAL A 23 -11.39 8.17 -21.04
N THR A 24 -10.66 9.18 -20.55
CA THR A 24 -9.21 9.04 -20.40
C THR A 24 -8.98 7.97 -19.32
N VAL A 25 -8.73 6.73 -19.74
CA VAL A 25 -8.29 5.66 -18.84
C VAL A 25 -6.90 6.06 -18.34
N ALA A 26 -6.83 6.61 -17.12
CA ALA A 26 -5.58 6.90 -16.45
C ALA A 26 -4.75 5.60 -16.40
N ASN A 27 -3.60 5.56 -17.09
CA ASN A 27 -2.60 4.48 -17.17
C ASN A 27 -2.85 3.30 -16.21
N SER A 28 -3.83 2.45 -16.52
CA SER A 28 -4.18 1.32 -15.67
C SER A 28 -3.14 0.23 -15.89
N ILE A 29 -2.55 -0.28 -14.81
CA ILE A 29 -1.60 -1.38 -14.89
C ILE A 29 -2.35 -2.62 -15.40
N GLN A 30 -1.93 -3.15 -16.54
CA GLN A 30 -2.42 -4.40 -17.12
C GLN A 30 -1.30 -5.44 -17.14
N PHE A 31 -1.67 -6.68 -16.85
CA PHE A 31 -0.74 -7.81 -16.81
C PHE A 31 -1.02 -8.75 -17.99
N SER A 32 0.04 -9.24 -18.62
CA SER A 32 -0.05 -10.27 -19.66
C SER A 32 -0.23 -11.65 -19.03
N CYS A 33 -1.06 -12.50 -19.64
CA CYS A 33 -1.18 -13.91 -19.28
C CYS A 33 -1.20 -14.77 -20.55
N GLY A 34 -0.10 -15.48 -20.78
CA GLY A 34 0.15 -16.16 -22.06
C GLY A 34 0.14 -15.17 -23.22
N GLY A 35 -0.72 -15.41 -24.20
CA GLY A 35 -0.91 -14.53 -25.37
C GLY A 35 -1.94 -13.42 -25.22
N THR A 36 -2.49 -13.19 -24.02
CA THR A 36 -3.60 -12.24 -23.79
C THR A 36 -3.27 -11.20 -22.71
N GLN A 37 -3.95 -10.06 -22.74
CA GLN A 37 -3.93 -9.06 -21.67
C GLN A 37 -5.08 -9.32 -20.69
N CYS A 38 -4.79 -9.28 -19.39
CA CYS A 38 -5.82 -9.41 -18.39
C CYS A 38 -6.70 -8.15 -18.29
N PRO A 39 -7.98 -8.31 -17.93
CA PRO A 39 -8.85 -7.19 -17.56
C PRO A 39 -8.21 -6.32 -16.49
N VAL A 40 -8.55 -5.02 -16.50
CA VAL A 40 -8.05 -4.07 -15.50
C VAL A 40 -8.33 -4.57 -14.08
N GLY A 41 -7.31 -4.53 -13.23
CA GLY A 41 -7.40 -5.01 -11.84
C GLY A 41 -7.20 -6.52 -11.67
N GLN A 42 -7.02 -7.29 -12.74
CA GLN A 42 -6.63 -8.70 -12.68
C GLN A 42 -5.14 -8.89 -12.97
N ASP A 43 -4.61 -10.05 -12.57
CA ASP A 43 -3.23 -10.46 -12.85
C ASP A 43 -3.22 -11.91 -13.40
N CYS A 44 -2.10 -12.32 -13.98
CA CYS A 44 -1.87 -13.70 -14.39
C CYS A 44 -1.47 -14.55 -13.17
N ILE A 45 -2.44 -15.27 -12.61
CA ILE A 45 -2.28 -16.03 -11.37
C ILE A 45 -2.44 -17.53 -11.68
N SER A 46 -1.62 -18.37 -11.04
CA SER A 46 -1.75 -19.82 -11.11
C SER A 46 -2.90 -20.28 -10.21
N VAL A 47 -3.98 -20.77 -10.80
CA VAL A 47 -5.15 -21.32 -10.07
C VAL A 47 -5.26 -22.79 -10.42
N GLY A 48 -5.08 -23.66 -9.43
CA GLY A 48 -5.08 -25.11 -9.64
C GLY A 48 -3.97 -25.58 -10.61
N GLY A 49 -2.82 -24.90 -10.62
CA GLY A 49 -1.69 -25.22 -11.50
C GLY A 49 -1.77 -24.65 -12.91
N THR A 50 -2.86 -23.95 -13.26
CA THR A 50 -3.03 -23.31 -14.57
C THR A 50 -2.98 -21.79 -14.44
N LEU A 51 -2.14 -21.14 -15.26
CA LEU A 51 -2.09 -19.68 -15.35
C LEU A 51 -3.33 -19.15 -16.06
N ARG A 52 -4.04 -18.22 -15.42
CA ARG A 52 -5.19 -17.51 -16.01
C ARG A 52 -5.30 -16.11 -15.44
N CYS A 53 -5.97 -15.22 -16.17
CA CYS A 53 -6.36 -13.93 -15.63
C CYS A 53 -7.35 -14.14 -14.47
N ALA A 54 -6.98 -13.65 -13.30
CA ALA A 54 -7.77 -13.80 -12.09
C ALA A 54 -7.65 -12.55 -11.21
N ASP A 55 -8.68 -12.31 -10.40
CA ASP A 55 -8.67 -11.23 -9.43
C ASP A 55 -7.78 -11.59 -8.22
N PRO A 56 -6.71 -10.82 -7.92
CA PRO A 56 -5.90 -10.98 -6.72
C PRO A 56 -6.67 -11.00 -5.40
N CYS A 57 -7.79 -10.26 -5.33
CA CYS A 57 -8.63 -10.22 -4.13
C CYS A 57 -9.25 -11.58 -3.81
N GLN A 58 -9.41 -12.45 -4.80
CA GLN A 58 -9.96 -13.80 -4.63
C GLN A 58 -8.88 -14.90 -4.70
N ASN A 59 -7.65 -14.55 -5.07
CA ASN A 59 -6.56 -15.51 -5.32
C ASN A 59 -5.26 -14.98 -4.71
N TYR A 60 -5.20 -15.00 -3.37
CA TYR A 60 -4.03 -14.57 -2.60
C TYR A 60 -3.57 -15.67 -1.64
N ILE A 61 -2.32 -15.54 -1.17
CA ILE A 61 -1.73 -16.35 -0.12
C ILE A 61 -1.82 -15.57 1.20
N ALA A 62 -2.26 -16.22 2.27
CA ALA A 62 -2.22 -15.63 3.59
C ALA A 62 -0.76 -15.57 4.10
N LEU A 63 -0.27 -14.37 4.41
CA LEU A 63 1.02 -14.15 5.05
C LEU A 63 0.76 -13.81 6.52
N ASN A 64 0.85 -14.83 7.38
CA ASN A 64 0.49 -14.76 8.80
C ASN A 64 1.70 -15.02 9.69
N ASP A 65 2.68 -14.14 9.58
CA ASP A 65 3.92 -14.19 10.35
C ASP A 65 3.84 -13.18 11.49
N GLU A 66 3.60 -13.65 12.72
CA GLU A 66 3.48 -12.77 13.90
C GLU A 66 4.72 -11.89 14.11
N TRP A 67 5.89 -12.38 13.71
CA TRP A 67 7.14 -11.62 13.87
C TRP A 67 7.15 -10.33 13.03
N ARG A 68 6.30 -10.18 12.01
CA ARG A 68 6.18 -8.98 11.16
C ARG A 68 5.44 -7.82 11.84
N ALA A 69 4.85 -8.03 13.01
CA ALA A 69 4.06 -7.02 13.70
C ALA A 69 4.87 -5.75 14.00
N THR A 70 4.29 -4.57 13.77
CA THR A 70 4.95 -3.27 14.03
C THR A 70 5.30 -3.02 15.49
N ASN A 71 4.78 -3.81 16.43
CA ASN A 71 5.15 -3.77 17.85
C ASN A 71 6.16 -4.85 18.27
N ASN A 72 6.59 -5.71 17.34
CA ASN A 72 7.57 -6.75 17.63
C ASN A 72 8.99 -6.17 17.49
N ASN A 73 9.59 -5.82 18.64
CA ASN A 73 11.01 -5.45 18.68
C ASN A 73 11.89 -6.69 18.57
N ASN A 74 13.10 -6.55 18.04
CA ASN A 74 14.03 -7.66 17.94
C ASN A 74 14.84 -7.93 19.22
N ASN A 75 14.82 -7.02 20.20
CA ASN A 75 15.50 -7.20 21.48
C ASN A 75 14.91 -8.36 22.31
N ASN A 76 13.68 -8.80 22.01
CA ASN A 76 13.03 -9.93 22.65
C ASN A 76 13.34 -11.29 22.01
N GLN A 77 14.06 -11.35 20.88
CA GLN A 77 14.31 -12.59 20.15
C GLN A 77 15.46 -13.38 20.80
N ILE A 78 15.19 -14.01 21.94
CA ILE A 78 16.16 -14.86 22.64
C ILE A 78 16.45 -16.16 21.88
N ASN A 79 15.61 -16.59 20.92
CA ASN A 79 15.77 -17.89 20.23
C ASN A 79 15.35 -17.94 18.74
N GLY A 80 14.96 -16.82 18.11
CA GLY A 80 14.29 -16.83 16.79
C GLY A 80 15.10 -16.36 15.58
N GLY A 81 16.19 -15.62 15.80
CA GLY A 81 16.97 -14.98 14.73
C GLY A 81 16.22 -13.84 14.02
N LEU A 82 16.99 -12.86 13.55
CA LEU A 82 16.45 -11.72 12.83
C LEU A 82 15.98 -12.14 11.43
N HIS A 83 14.81 -11.68 11.03
CA HIS A 83 14.20 -12.06 9.76
C HIS A 83 14.61 -11.10 8.64
N CYS A 84 14.69 -11.64 7.43
CA CYS A 84 14.86 -10.86 6.21
C CYS A 84 14.06 -11.47 5.05
N ASP A 85 13.50 -10.60 4.21
CA ASP A 85 12.67 -10.98 3.07
C ASP A 85 13.50 -11.08 1.76
N GLN A 86 14.83 -11.03 1.84
CA GLN A 86 15.71 -11.11 0.67
C GLN A 86 15.65 -12.48 -0.01
N SER A 87 15.59 -13.56 0.77
CA SER A 87 15.58 -14.94 0.26
C SER A 87 14.18 -15.52 0.10
N ILE A 88 13.13 -14.74 0.41
CA ILE A 88 11.75 -15.18 0.21
C ILE A 88 11.40 -15.07 -1.28
N ASN A 89 11.06 -16.21 -1.87
CA ASN A 89 10.52 -16.26 -3.21
C ASN A 89 9.01 -15.95 -3.18
N PHE A 90 8.67 -14.66 -3.14
CA PHE A 90 7.28 -14.22 -3.23
C PHE A 90 6.68 -14.60 -4.59
N GLN A 91 5.67 -15.47 -4.58
CA GLN A 91 4.98 -15.94 -5.77
C GLN A 91 3.50 -15.57 -5.69
N GLY A 92 3.13 -14.53 -6.43
CA GLY A 92 1.75 -14.06 -6.51
C GLY A 92 1.42 -12.97 -5.49
N TRP A 93 0.16 -12.95 -5.06
CA TRP A 93 -0.39 -11.91 -4.21
C TRP A 93 -0.55 -12.41 -2.78
N TYR A 94 -0.30 -11.54 -1.83
CA TYR A 94 -0.34 -11.84 -0.41
C TYR A 94 -1.31 -10.93 0.32
N ARG A 95 -2.01 -11.49 1.30
CA ARG A 95 -2.79 -10.73 2.28
C ARG A 95 -2.14 -10.89 3.64
N LEU A 96 -1.88 -9.78 4.33
CA LEU A 96 -1.25 -9.80 5.64
C LEU A 96 -2.25 -10.14 6.73
N PHE A 97 -1.81 -10.97 7.67
CA PHE A 97 -2.54 -11.32 8.87
C PHE A 97 -1.62 -11.23 10.09
N LEU A 98 -2.23 -10.89 11.23
CA LEU A 98 -1.65 -11.08 12.55
C LEU A 98 -2.66 -11.86 13.38
N GLY A 99 -2.47 -13.16 13.43
CA GLY A 99 -3.37 -14.14 14.01
C GLY A 99 -4.53 -14.40 13.05
N HIS A 100 -5.75 -14.17 13.52
CA HIS A 100 -6.94 -14.27 12.66
C HIS A 100 -7.41 -12.91 12.13
N THR A 101 -6.65 -11.84 12.39
CA THR A 101 -7.02 -10.48 11.98
C THR A 101 -6.32 -10.10 10.69
N SER A 102 -7.09 -9.70 9.68
CA SER A 102 -6.55 -9.07 8.47
C SER A 102 -5.93 -7.73 8.84
N VAL A 103 -4.69 -7.52 8.43
CA VAL A 103 -3.98 -6.25 8.65
C VAL A 103 -3.39 -5.75 7.33
N GLN A 104 -2.81 -4.56 7.38
CA GLN A 104 -2.19 -3.92 6.22
C GLN A 104 -0.72 -3.60 6.52
N MET A 105 0.06 -3.28 5.49
CA MET A 105 1.36 -2.67 5.70
C MET A 105 1.22 -1.30 6.37
N PRO A 106 2.16 -0.84 7.19
CA PRO A 106 2.15 0.53 7.68
C PRO A 106 2.39 1.53 6.53
N GLU A 107 1.69 2.66 6.57
CA GLU A 107 1.90 3.83 5.67
C GLU A 107 2.76 4.92 6.31
N ARG A 108 3.47 4.55 7.37
CA ARG A 108 4.28 5.46 8.19
C ARG A 108 5.62 4.81 8.49
N CYS A 109 6.57 5.66 8.83
CA CYS A 109 7.85 5.21 9.35
C CYS A 109 7.68 4.28 10.55
N VAL A 110 8.46 3.21 10.54
CA VAL A 110 8.55 2.24 11.62
C VAL A 110 9.98 2.32 12.16
N GLU A 111 10.12 2.45 13.46
CA GLU A 111 11.43 2.54 14.11
C GLU A 111 12.30 1.35 13.78
N VAL A 112 13.62 1.57 13.70
CA VAL A 112 14.60 0.50 13.47
C VAL A 112 14.41 -0.63 14.48
N ASN A 113 14.81 -1.85 14.11
CA ASN A 113 14.74 -3.02 14.99
C ASN A 113 13.32 -3.50 15.35
N MET A 114 12.32 -3.10 14.56
CA MET A 114 10.92 -3.53 14.68
C MET A 114 10.54 -4.52 13.56
N CYS A 115 9.33 -5.09 13.64
CA CYS A 115 8.82 -6.09 12.69
C CYS A 115 9.73 -7.32 12.57
N GLY A 116 10.40 -7.69 13.67
CA GLY A 116 11.30 -8.86 13.72
C GLY A 116 12.50 -8.76 12.78
N THR A 117 12.83 -7.55 12.32
CA THR A 117 13.93 -7.30 11.40
C THR A 117 14.76 -6.10 11.88
N HIS A 118 15.86 -5.83 11.21
CA HIS A 118 16.73 -4.69 11.50
C HIS A 118 16.18 -3.40 10.86
N ALA A 119 15.80 -3.49 9.58
CA ALA A 119 15.31 -2.37 8.78
C ALA A 119 13.86 -2.66 8.33
N PRO A 120 12.86 -2.26 9.14
CA PRO A 120 11.46 -2.50 8.82
C PRO A 120 11.00 -1.71 7.60
N MET A 121 10.22 -2.37 6.73
CA MET A 121 9.70 -1.78 5.50
C MET A 121 8.24 -1.35 5.60
N TRP A 122 7.94 -0.16 5.05
CA TRP A 122 6.64 0.52 5.09
C TRP A 122 6.33 1.20 3.74
N LEU A 123 5.06 1.51 3.49
CA LEU A 123 4.59 2.16 2.25
C LEU A 123 4.76 3.67 2.29
N THR A 124 5.34 4.25 1.24
CA THR A 124 5.59 5.71 1.17
C THR A 124 4.37 6.56 0.82
N LYS A 125 3.28 5.92 0.39
CA LYS A 125 2.03 6.57 -0.01
C LYS A 125 0.84 5.77 0.52
N PRO A 126 -0.32 6.42 0.70
CA PRO A 126 -1.52 5.73 1.16
C PRO A 126 -1.93 4.56 0.26
N HIS A 127 -2.53 3.53 0.85
CA HIS A 127 -3.12 2.40 0.12
C HIS A 127 -4.13 2.92 -0.93
N PRO A 128 -4.34 2.15 -2.02
CA PRO A 128 -5.39 2.48 -2.99
C PRO A 128 -6.79 2.54 -2.38
N GLN A 129 -7.69 3.24 -3.04
CA GLN A 129 -9.13 3.16 -2.82
C GLN A 129 -9.73 2.00 -3.62
N LEU A 130 -10.96 1.58 -3.30
CA LEU A 130 -11.66 0.51 -4.04
C LEU A 130 -11.89 0.86 -5.52
N SER A 131 -12.02 2.14 -5.85
CA SER A 131 -12.14 2.63 -7.23
C SER A 131 -10.82 2.56 -8.00
N ASP A 132 -9.69 2.47 -7.29
CA ASP A 132 -8.39 2.31 -7.93
C ASP A 132 -8.23 0.87 -8.39
N SER A 133 -7.62 0.68 -9.56
CA SER A 133 -7.19 -0.64 -10.01
C SER A 133 -5.96 -1.13 -9.21
N VAL A 134 -5.21 -2.09 -9.76
CA VAL A 134 -3.86 -2.34 -9.26
C VAL A 134 -3.02 -1.07 -9.42
N VAL A 135 -2.31 -0.69 -8.37
CA VAL A 135 -1.41 0.47 -8.34
C VAL A 135 -0.03 0.07 -7.87
N GLN A 136 0.99 0.85 -8.23
CA GLN A 136 2.31 0.74 -7.63
C GLN A 136 2.43 1.60 -6.39
N ARG A 137 3.15 1.10 -5.39
CA ARG A 137 3.51 1.81 -4.17
C ARG A 137 5.00 1.68 -3.90
N GLY A 138 5.62 2.82 -3.62
CA GLY A 138 7.01 2.85 -3.15
C GLY A 138 7.09 2.27 -1.74
N VAL A 139 8.23 1.65 -1.46
CA VAL A 139 8.51 1.02 -0.16
C VAL A 139 9.85 1.54 0.35
N CYS A 140 9.87 1.93 1.62
CA CYS A 140 11.07 2.40 2.31
C CYS A 140 11.39 1.48 3.48
N GLY A 141 12.68 1.25 3.72
CA GLY A 141 13.21 0.60 4.91
C GLY A 141 13.89 1.63 5.83
N SER A 142 13.52 1.64 7.11
CA SER A 142 14.05 2.57 8.10
C SER A 142 15.38 2.08 8.66
N TRP A 143 16.39 2.96 8.72
CA TRP A 143 17.72 2.64 9.25
C TRP A 143 18.48 3.90 9.67
N SER A 144 19.29 3.79 10.74
CA SER A 144 20.20 4.86 11.19
C SER A 144 19.53 6.23 11.38
N GLY A 145 18.29 6.26 11.86
CA GLY A 145 17.52 7.50 12.06
C GLY A 145 16.90 8.09 10.79
N ASP A 146 17.13 7.50 9.61
CA ASP A 146 16.43 7.85 8.37
C ASP A 146 15.32 6.83 8.11
N CYS A 147 14.09 7.34 8.02
CA CYS A 147 12.90 6.56 7.74
C CYS A 147 12.91 5.89 6.36
N CYS A 148 13.69 6.38 5.41
CA CYS A 148 13.81 5.84 4.06
C CYS A 148 15.26 5.75 3.58
N LEU A 149 16.15 5.25 4.43
CA LEU A 149 17.53 4.98 4.01
C LEU A 149 17.57 3.94 2.90
N PHE A 150 16.80 2.86 3.05
CA PHE A 150 16.72 1.80 2.07
C PHE A 150 15.51 2.00 1.16
N LYS A 151 15.76 2.30 -0.11
CA LYS A 151 14.70 2.33 -1.14
C LYS A 151 14.52 0.92 -1.69
N GLN A 152 13.33 0.38 -1.48
CA GLN A 152 12.95 -0.94 -2.00
C GLN A 152 12.29 -0.79 -3.38
N THR A 153 12.39 -1.84 -4.20
CA THR A 153 11.66 -1.93 -5.47
C THR A 153 10.15 -1.76 -5.22
N PRO A 154 9.46 -0.85 -5.93
CA PRO A 154 8.03 -0.66 -5.75
C PRO A 154 7.23 -1.97 -5.90
N ILE A 155 6.22 -2.12 -5.05
CA ILE A 155 5.32 -3.28 -5.07
C ILE A 155 3.99 -2.91 -5.70
N HIS A 156 3.22 -3.92 -6.13
CA HIS A 156 1.84 -3.70 -6.54
C HIS A 156 0.90 -3.91 -5.36
N VAL A 157 -0.11 -3.04 -5.25
CA VAL A 157 -1.10 -3.06 -4.18
C VAL A 157 -2.49 -2.93 -4.81
N LYS A 158 -3.47 -3.65 -4.27
CA LYS A 158 -4.87 -3.56 -4.68
C LYS A 158 -5.78 -3.53 -3.45
N ALA A 159 -6.80 -2.67 -3.49
CA ALA A 159 -7.88 -2.63 -2.52
C ALA A 159 -8.95 -3.67 -2.88
N CYS A 160 -9.51 -4.35 -1.87
CA CYS A 160 -10.48 -5.42 -2.05
C CYS A 160 -11.77 -5.15 -1.27
N TYR A 161 -12.90 -5.57 -1.85
CA TYR A 161 -14.17 -5.62 -1.13
C TYR A 161 -14.01 -6.43 0.16
N GLY A 162 -14.59 -5.94 1.26
CA GLY A 162 -14.35 -6.50 2.60
C GLY A 162 -13.21 -5.81 3.37
N ASN A 163 -12.79 -4.62 2.92
CA ASN A 163 -11.86 -3.72 3.62
C ASN A 163 -10.50 -4.37 3.93
N TYR A 164 -9.86 -4.92 2.91
CA TYR A 164 -8.49 -5.42 2.99
C TYR A 164 -7.71 -5.13 1.72
N TYR A 165 -6.39 -5.31 1.84
CA TYR A 165 -5.45 -5.10 0.75
C TYR A 165 -4.72 -6.39 0.42
N VAL A 166 -4.36 -6.52 -0.84
CA VAL A 166 -3.45 -7.56 -1.31
C VAL A 166 -2.21 -6.91 -1.94
N TYR A 167 -1.07 -7.56 -1.73
CA TYR A 167 0.24 -7.06 -2.09
C TYR A 167 0.98 -8.07 -2.97
N LYS A 168 1.51 -7.62 -4.11
CA LYS A 168 2.47 -8.39 -4.91
C LYS A 168 3.87 -8.01 -4.47
N PHE A 169 4.31 -8.63 -3.37
CA PHE A 169 5.64 -8.39 -2.81
C PHE A 169 6.74 -8.86 -3.76
N VAL A 170 7.91 -8.25 -3.61
CA VAL A 170 9.15 -8.65 -4.30
C VAL A 170 10.23 -8.91 -3.27
N PRO A 171 11.23 -9.76 -3.56
CA PRO A 171 12.36 -9.99 -2.67
C PRO A 171 13.01 -8.68 -2.21
N ALA A 172 13.45 -8.64 -0.96
CA ALA A 172 14.14 -7.45 -0.44
C ALA A 172 15.47 -7.21 -1.17
N VAL A 173 15.79 -5.95 -1.48
CA VAL A 173 17.06 -5.57 -2.14
C VAL A 173 18.31 -5.83 -1.30
N ASN A 174 18.15 -5.99 0.02
CA ASN A 174 19.25 -6.25 0.96
C ASN A 174 18.81 -7.26 2.02
N CYS A 175 19.76 -8.02 2.56
CA CYS A 175 19.56 -8.73 3.82
C CYS A 175 19.26 -7.67 4.90
N HIS A 176 18.52 -8.02 5.95
CA HIS A 176 18.08 -7.10 7.04
C HIS A 176 16.81 -6.28 6.78
N LEU A 177 16.17 -6.41 5.62
CA LEU A 177 14.89 -5.76 5.29
C LEU A 177 13.73 -6.76 5.38
N ALA A 178 12.59 -6.36 5.95
CA ALA A 178 11.35 -7.15 5.91
C ALA A 178 10.09 -6.26 5.87
N TYR A 179 9.06 -6.71 5.15
CA TYR A 179 7.75 -6.05 5.08
C TYR A 179 7.01 -6.18 6.42
N CYS A 180 6.64 -5.04 6.99
CA CYS A 180 5.88 -4.96 8.23
C CYS A 180 4.38 -5.24 8.05
N ALA A 181 3.76 -5.68 9.15
CA ALA A 181 2.32 -5.80 9.31
C ALA A 181 1.85 -4.90 10.47
N ASP A 182 0.93 -3.96 10.20
CA ASP A 182 0.58 -2.91 11.16
C ASP A 182 -0.44 -3.39 12.22
N VAL A 183 -0.03 -3.40 13.49
CA VAL A 183 -0.91 -3.76 14.61
C VAL A 183 -2.03 -2.77 14.83
N ASN A 184 -1.88 -1.53 14.35
CA ASN A 184 -2.90 -0.49 14.49
C ASN A 184 -4.19 -0.85 13.76
N THR A 185 -4.12 -1.66 12.70
CA THR A 185 -5.33 -2.20 12.05
C THR A 185 -6.15 -3.07 13.01
N LYS A 186 -5.49 -3.86 13.87
CA LYS A 186 -6.19 -4.65 14.90
C LYS A 186 -6.87 -3.72 15.91
N VAL A 187 -6.19 -2.66 16.34
CA VAL A 187 -6.78 -1.68 17.26
C VAL A 187 -8.02 -1.03 16.64
N CYS A 188 -7.91 -0.51 15.42
CA CYS A 188 -9.04 0.11 14.74
C CYS A 188 -10.21 -0.85 14.48
N SER A 189 -9.94 -2.15 14.28
CA SER A 189 -11.02 -3.14 14.13
C SER A 189 -11.82 -3.42 15.40
N THR A 190 -11.37 -2.92 16.57
CA THR A 190 -12.10 -3.06 17.83
C THR A 190 -13.04 -1.88 18.13
N CYS A 191 -13.00 -0.82 17.32
CA CYS A 191 -13.85 0.34 17.53
C CYS A 191 -15.31 0.01 17.26
N ARG A 192 -16.20 0.51 18.12
CA ARG A 192 -17.65 0.40 17.96
C ARG A 192 -18.15 1.28 16.83
N ASP A 193 -19.39 1.06 16.41
CA ASP A 193 -20.04 1.86 15.36
C ASP A 193 -20.14 3.35 15.73
N ASP A 194 -20.25 3.67 17.03
CA ASP A 194 -20.29 5.03 17.58
C ASP A 194 -18.90 5.62 17.87
N GLU A 195 -17.83 4.90 17.53
CA GLU A 195 -16.44 5.31 17.71
C GLU A 195 -15.74 5.55 16.38
N THR A 196 -14.67 6.35 16.44
CA THR A 196 -13.74 6.59 15.34
C THR A 196 -12.36 6.14 15.78
N CYS A 197 -11.63 5.43 14.91
CA CYS A 197 -10.23 5.14 15.18
C CYS A 197 -9.39 6.38 14.91
N MET A 198 -8.79 6.93 15.96
CA MET A 198 -8.06 8.20 15.94
C MET A 198 -6.62 7.99 16.37
N SER A 199 -5.72 8.83 15.86
CA SER A 199 -4.32 8.89 16.26
C SER A 199 -3.78 10.31 16.11
N GLU A 200 -3.04 10.78 17.12
CA GLU A 200 -2.40 12.10 17.12
C GLU A 200 -0.99 12.05 16.50
N ASP A 201 -0.27 10.97 16.74
CA ASP A 201 1.12 10.74 16.33
C ASP A 201 1.25 9.80 15.12
N LYS A 202 0.12 9.26 14.63
CA LYS A 202 0.01 8.16 13.66
C LYS A 202 0.63 6.84 14.13
N ILE A 203 1.23 6.79 15.31
CA ILE A 203 1.91 5.62 15.87
C ILE A 203 0.95 4.88 16.79
N THR A 204 0.31 5.62 17.69
CA THR A 204 -0.58 5.15 18.73
C THR A 204 -2.02 5.43 18.31
N TRP A 205 -2.81 4.36 18.15
CA TRP A 205 -4.20 4.45 17.73
C TRP A 205 -5.12 4.06 18.87
N ARG A 206 -6.29 4.68 18.93
CA ARG A 206 -7.33 4.41 19.93
C ARG A 206 -8.71 4.63 19.34
N CYS A 207 -9.71 3.98 19.93
CA CYS A 207 -11.11 4.26 19.62
C CYS A 207 -11.58 5.45 20.46
N GLU A 208 -12.17 6.43 19.82
CA GLU A 208 -12.72 7.63 20.46
C GLU A 208 -14.17 7.79 20.04
N ARG A 209 -15.09 7.98 20.99
CA ARG A 209 -16.51 8.22 20.66
C ARG A 209 -16.62 9.42 19.74
N LYS A 210 -17.48 9.31 18.73
CA LYS A 210 -17.91 10.42 17.89
C LYS A 210 -18.57 11.46 18.79
N GLY A 211 -17.77 12.38 19.33
CA GLY A 211 -18.29 13.47 20.13
C GLY A 211 -19.16 14.35 19.25
N GLU A 212 -20.28 14.83 19.81
CA GLU A 212 -20.96 16.05 19.38
C GLU A 212 -19.94 17.22 19.43
N GLY A 213 -19.07 17.27 18.41
CA GLY A 213 -17.90 18.13 18.34
C GLY A 213 -18.22 19.59 18.01
N TYR A 214 -19.34 20.12 18.51
CA TYR A 214 -19.72 21.53 18.37
C TYR A 214 -19.76 22.28 19.71
N GLU A 215 -19.87 21.61 20.86
CA GLU A 215 -20.03 22.30 22.16
C GLU A 215 -18.73 22.53 22.94
N LYS A 216 -17.66 21.76 22.69
CA LYS A 216 -16.38 21.96 23.42
C LYS A 216 -15.52 23.12 22.92
N HIS A 217 -15.80 23.67 21.74
CA HIS A 217 -15.06 24.82 21.21
C HIS A 217 -15.64 26.19 21.61
N ILE A 218 -16.91 26.25 22.02
CA ILE A 218 -17.57 27.51 22.44
C ILE A 218 -17.18 27.88 23.89
N LEU A 219 -16.97 26.89 24.76
CA LEU A 219 -16.64 27.11 26.17
C LEU A 219 -15.18 27.54 26.45
N ARG A 220 -14.31 27.62 25.42
CA ARG A 220 -12.93 28.15 25.56
C ARG A 220 -12.74 29.57 25.03
N LEU A 221 -13.80 30.19 24.50
CA LEU A 221 -13.78 31.59 24.04
C LEU A 221 -14.60 32.51 24.96
N SER A 222 -15.02 32.01 26.13
CA SER A 222 -15.82 32.75 27.12
C SER A 222 -15.13 32.94 28.48
N ASP A 223 -13.85 32.58 28.60
CA ASP A 223 -12.99 32.90 29.74
C ASP A 223 -11.81 33.80 29.32
#